data_AF-A0AAF0EXS5-F1
#
_entry.id   AF-A0AAF0EXS5-F1
#
_cell.length_a   1.000
_cell.length_b   1.000
_cell.length_c   1.000
_cell.angle_alpha   90.00
_cell.angle_beta   90.00
_cell.angle_gamma   90.00
#
_symmetry.space_group_name_H-M   'P 1'
#
loop_
_entity.id
_entity.type
_entity.pdbx_description
1 polymer ?
#
loop_
_entity_poly.entity_id
_entity_poly.type
_entity_poly.pdbx_seq_one_letter_code
_entity_poly.pdbx_strand_id
1 'polypeptide(L)'
;MFHGKLAQLPKWTKMEHISSRGMVIRYSSPSSKGPVVDESVMPAISIPFEPPLETTMDARKRLVAMSESCEIANAKFAQASSPEFWSKYNMDVLLQWTDRVLMHPATLTVLAVLAILLASPSPLQSVALNDDRRTDSEQVAFTAYTYVIHCVHMVVHAVRLPLQLLILPLAVILFIRFLGWLSSAWSNAAPMPNDIAELPTWVMSTLLTPTLPPLTSEQWREEKVVITGGARGLGAVLARRLADKGAHVITLDVAKSTVKHANVVAYRCDISKQNEVLSVTRNILHRHGAPTMLINNAAVRNGYPLLDVSVSDIARVMDTNTMAHFWTLKEFLPSMVEKKRGHIITVSSMMGQTGVAQMVDYVASKHALVGLHDSLRFELDSIYKTPFVRTTIVTTGHLQETSMFSGIQYNAFARFFAPPVSTSSVADAVVDALESQESRTVALPWYAAWTPALRLLPSFARDGVQALLGANHSMTTAPKAAPDSSADALST
;
A
#
# COMPACT_ATOMS: atom_id res chain seq x y z
N MET A 1 -13.84 57.21 -18.00
CA MET A 1 -13.86 55.78 -18.38
C MET A 1 -13.00 54.86 -17.49
N PHE A 2 -11.99 55.34 -16.73
CA PHE A 2 -11.13 54.47 -15.89
C PHE A 2 -11.70 54.05 -14.52
N HIS A 3 -12.74 54.70 -13.99
CA HIS A 3 -13.28 54.39 -12.65
C HIS A 3 -14.22 53.17 -12.61
N GLY A 4 -14.79 52.75 -13.75
CA GLY A 4 -15.78 51.65 -13.78
C GLY A 4 -15.17 50.24 -13.65
N LYS A 5 -13.97 49.99 -14.20
CA LYS A 5 -13.34 48.66 -14.19
C LYS A 5 -12.57 48.33 -12.91
N LEU A 6 -12.16 49.33 -12.13
CA LEU A 6 -11.54 49.13 -10.81
C LEU A 6 -12.57 48.93 -9.68
N ALA A 7 -13.87 49.02 -9.99
CA ALA A 7 -14.96 48.93 -9.02
C ALA A 7 -15.39 47.49 -8.66
N GLN A 8 -14.77 46.46 -9.24
CA GLN A 8 -15.09 45.05 -8.98
C GLN A 8 -14.01 44.34 -8.14
N LEU A 9 -13.49 45.03 -7.13
CA LEU A 9 -12.74 44.33 -6.09
C LEU A 9 -13.70 43.44 -5.29
N PRO A 10 -13.26 42.25 -4.83
CA PRO A 10 -14.06 41.43 -3.93
C PRO A 10 -14.57 42.26 -2.75
N LYS A 11 -15.81 42.02 -2.27
CA LYS A 11 -16.45 42.84 -1.21
C LYS A 11 -15.64 43.02 0.08
N TRP A 12 -14.63 42.17 0.30
CA TRP A 12 -13.72 42.20 1.43
C TRP A 12 -12.44 43.04 1.21
N THR A 13 -12.27 43.70 0.06
CA THR A 13 -11.15 44.61 -0.26
C THR A 13 -11.60 45.95 -0.85
N LYS A 14 -10.85 47.03 -0.56
CA LYS A 14 -11.09 48.40 -1.08
C LYS A 14 -9.75 49.06 -1.40
N MET A 15 -9.61 49.60 -2.61
CA MET A 15 -8.40 50.35 -3.01
C MET A 15 -8.49 51.79 -2.47
N GLU A 16 -7.56 52.17 -1.60
CA GLU A 16 -7.57 53.46 -0.90
C GLU A 16 -6.81 54.54 -1.69
N HIS A 17 -5.63 54.19 -2.22
CA HIS A 17 -4.79 55.16 -2.93
C HIS A 17 -3.90 54.49 -3.99
N ILE A 18 -3.63 55.18 -5.10
CA ILE A 18 -2.68 54.74 -6.14
C ILE A 18 -1.83 55.92 -6.61
N SER A 19 -0.52 55.69 -6.70
CA SER A 19 0.49 56.67 -7.13
C SER A 19 1.47 56.05 -8.13
N SER A 20 2.31 56.89 -8.73
CA SER A 20 3.47 56.46 -9.53
C SER A 20 4.45 55.54 -8.78
N ARG A 21 4.46 55.60 -7.45
CA ARG A 21 5.41 54.86 -6.59
C ARG A 21 4.81 53.60 -5.96
N GLY A 22 3.50 53.39 -6.06
CA GLY A 22 2.82 52.23 -5.45
C GLY A 22 1.34 52.43 -5.22
N MET A 23 0.66 51.40 -4.70
CA MET A 23 -0.76 51.42 -4.34
C MET A 23 -1.02 50.96 -2.90
N VAL A 24 -2.11 51.44 -2.30
CA VAL A 24 -2.56 51.05 -0.96
C VAL A 24 -3.94 50.39 -1.06
N ILE A 25 -4.07 49.18 -0.53
CA ILE A 25 -5.30 48.40 -0.51
C ILE A 25 -5.66 48.02 0.93
N ARG A 26 -6.90 48.28 1.34
CA ARG A 26 -7.46 47.78 2.59
C ARG A 26 -8.19 46.47 2.38
N TYR A 27 -8.08 45.56 3.36
CA TYR A 27 -8.69 44.24 3.29
C TYR A 27 -9.25 43.80 4.66
N SER A 28 -10.24 42.91 4.63
CA SER A 28 -10.79 42.26 5.81
C SER A 28 -10.47 40.76 5.80
N SER A 29 -10.15 40.20 6.96
CA SER A 29 -9.84 38.77 7.12
C SER A 29 -11.10 37.91 6.92
N PRO A 30 -11.02 36.78 6.18
CA PRO A 30 -12.16 35.88 5.95
C PRO A 30 -12.66 35.14 7.19
N SER A 31 -12.03 35.32 8.36
CA SER A 31 -12.46 34.70 9.63
C SER A 31 -13.68 35.37 10.30
N SER A 32 -14.14 36.52 9.81
CA SER A 32 -15.29 37.23 10.39
C SER A 32 -16.58 36.98 9.59
N LYS A 33 -17.33 35.93 9.96
CA LYS A 33 -18.74 35.82 9.60
C LYS A 33 -19.53 36.80 10.48
N GLY A 34 -19.63 38.07 10.06
CA GLY A 34 -20.45 39.09 10.72
C GLY A 34 -20.74 40.27 9.80
N PRO A 35 -21.84 41.03 10.01
CA PRO A 35 -22.20 42.13 9.13
C PRO A 35 -21.37 43.39 9.41
N VAL A 36 -20.97 44.06 8.32
CA VAL A 36 -20.37 45.41 8.22
C VAL A 36 -19.19 45.66 9.16
N VAL A 37 -17.99 45.38 8.66
CA VAL A 37 -16.73 45.82 9.26
C VAL A 37 -16.65 47.35 9.18
N ASP A 38 -16.42 48.00 10.32
CA ASP A 38 -16.13 49.44 10.41
C ASP A 38 -14.94 49.78 9.50
N GLU A 39 -15.14 50.66 8.50
CA GLU A 39 -14.13 51.01 7.50
C GLU A 39 -12.87 51.61 8.15
N SER A 40 -12.97 52.17 9.36
CA SER A 40 -11.85 52.77 10.09
C SER A 40 -10.84 51.78 10.66
N VAL A 41 -11.17 50.48 10.70
CA VAL A 41 -10.36 49.41 11.36
C VAL A 41 -9.75 48.42 10.36
N MET A 42 -9.96 48.60 9.05
CA MET A 42 -9.40 47.68 8.05
C MET A 42 -7.88 47.84 7.91
N PRO A 43 -7.07 46.78 8.04
CA PRO A 43 -5.64 46.83 7.77
C PRO A 43 -5.35 47.20 6.31
N ALA A 44 -4.31 48.00 6.08
CA ALA A 44 -3.91 48.52 4.78
C ALA A 44 -2.55 47.97 4.35
N ILE A 45 -2.45 47.49 3.11
CA ILE A 45 -1.21 47.00 2.49
C ILE A 45 -0.76 48.02 1.46
N SER A 46 0.48 48.50 1.57
CA SER A 46 1.13 49.35 0.57
C SER A 46 2.06 48.51 -0.31
N ILE A 47 1.79 48.48 -1.62
CA ILE A 47 2.55 47.74 -2.63
C ILE A 47 3.36 48.75 -3.46
N PRO A 48 4.70 48.79 -3.33
CA PRO A 48 5.54 49.67 -4.14
C PRO A 48 5.67 49.19 -5.58
N PHE A 49 5.85 50.12 -6.53
CA PHE A 49 6.21 49.80 -7.92
C PHE A 49 7.72 49.97 -8.11
N GLU A 50 8.41 48.89 -8.48
CA GLU A 50 9.84 48.92 -8.81
C GLU A 50 10.08 48.44 -10.26
N PRO A 51 10.73 49.26 -11.11
CA PRO A 51 11.07 50.66 -10.89
C PRO A 51 9.81 51.56 -10.78
N PRO A 52 9.91 52.74 -10.14
CA PRO A 52 8.80 53.70 -10.05
C PRO A 52 8.34 54.11 -11.45
N LEU A 53 7.03 54.19 -11.64
CA LEU A 53 6.44 54.60 -12.92
C LEU A 53 6.48 56.13 -13.04
N GLU A 54 6.63 56.66 -14.26
CA GLU A 54 6.78 58.11 -14.46
C GLU A 54 5.55 58.89 -14.01
N THR A 55 4.35 58.33 -14.20
CA THR A 55 3.10 58.96 -13.77
C THR A 55 2.14 58.00 -13.08
N THR A 56 1.28 58.55 -12.21
CA THR A 56 0.15 57.81 -11.61
C THR A 56 -0.82 57.27 -12.68
N MET A 57 -0.85 57.87 -13.87
CA MET A 57 -1.64 57.40 -15.00
C MET A 57 -1.06 56.12 -15.60
N ASP A 58 0.26 55.98 -15.65
CA ASP A 58 0.93 54.77 -16.13
C ASP A 58 0.78 53.62 -15.14
N ALA A 59 0.76 53.91 -13.84
CA ALA A 59 0.37 52.94 -12.81
C ALA A 59 -1.04 52.38 -13.03
N ARG A 60 -2.02 53.26 -13.30
CA ARG A 60 -3.40 52.85 -13.59
C ARG A 60 -3.51 52.06 -14.90
N LYS A 61 -2.78 52.46 -15.95
CA LYS A 61 -2.73 51.73 -17.23
C LYS A 61 -2.14 50.33 -17.07
N ARG A 62 -1.04 50.19 -16.31
CA ARG A 62 -0.39 48.90 -16.04
C ARG A 62 -1.33 47.94 -15.30
N LEU A 63 -2.10 48.44 -14.34
CA LEU A 63 -3.11 47.65 -13.62
C LEU A 63 -4.25 47.18 -14.52
N VAL A 64 -4.78 48.05 -15.39
CA VAL A 64 -5.82 47.68 -16.36
C VAL A 64 -5.29 46.64 -17.35
N ALA A 65 -4.07 46.83 -17.87
CA ALA A 65 -3.44 45.88 -18.77
C ALA A 65 -3.22 44.50 -18.11
N MET A 66 -2.88 44.48 -16.81
CA MET A 66 -2.69 43.25 -16.04
C MET A 66 -4.03 42.54 -15.77
N SER A 67 -5.08 43.29 -15.43
CA SER A 67 -6.44 42.77 -15.27
C SER A 67 -6.98 42.19 -16.57
N GLU A 68 -6.83 42.90 -17.68
CA GLU A 68 -7.25 42.44 -19.01
C GLU A 68 -6.44 41.21 -19.45
N SER A 69 -5.15 41.15 -19.13
CA SER A 69 -4.31 39.97 -19.38
C SER A 69 -4.77 38.74 -18.57
N CYS A 70 -5.17 38.94 -17.31
CA CYS A 70 -5.72 37.87 -16.47
C CYS A 70 -7.11 37.41 -16.94
N GLU A 71 -7.99 38.32 -17.37
CA GLU A 71 -9.29 37.97 -17.94
C GLU A 71 -9.14 37.21 -19.27
N ILE A 72 -8.23 37.65 -20.14
CA ILE A 72 -7.91 36.93 -21.39
C ILE A 72 -7.32 35.54 -21.09
N ALA A 73 -6.45 35.43 -20.08
CA ALA A 73 -5.91 34.14 -19.66
C ALA A 73 -7.01 33.21 -19.11
N ASN A 74 -7.91 33.73 -18.26
CA ASN A 74 -9.03 32.98 -17.71
C ASN A 74 -10.05 32.56 -18.79
N ALA A 75 -10.36 33.44 -19.74
CA ALA A 75 -11.25 33.13 -20.86
C ALA A 75 -10.66 32.04 -21.78
N LYS A 76 -9.34 32.09 -22.04
CA LYS A 76 -8.62 31.04 -22.76
C LYS A 76 -8.57 29.73 -21.98
N PHE A 77 -8.45 29.77 -20.66
CA PHE A 77 -8.46 28.60 -19.80
C PHE A 77 -9.86 27.96 -19.70
N ALA A 78 -10.91 28.77 -19.68
CA ALA A 78 -12.30 28.32 -19.72
C ALA A 78 -12.67 27.69 -21.08
N GLN A 79 -12.13 28.22 -22.20
CA GLN A 79 -12.23 27.56 -23.50
C GLN A 79 -11.45 26.25 -23.56
N ALA A 80 -10.25 26.19 -22.95
CA ALA A 80 -9.41 24.98 -22.93
C ALA A 80 -9.92 23.87 -21.98
N SER A 81 -10.95 24.13 -21.19
CA SER A 81 -11.57 23.16 -20.27
C SER A 81 -12.92 22.63 -20.78
N SER A 82 -13.39 23.06 -21.96
CA SER A 82 -14.61 22.53 -22.57
C SER A 82 -14.34 21.20 -23.32
N PRO A 83 -15.25 20.21 -23.25
CA PRO A 83 -15.09 18.92 -23.93
C PRO A 83 -14.96 19.01 -25.46
N GLU A 84 -15.60 20.02 -26.07
CA GLU A 84 -15.59 20.29 -27.51
C GLU A 84 -14.25 20.84 -28.01
N PHE A 85 -13.44 21.45 -27.13
CA PHE A 85 -12.10 21.90 -27.47
C PHE A 85 -11.16 20.71 -27.71
N TRP A 86 -11.24 19.68 -26.86
CA TRP A 86 -10.34 18.52 -26.93
C TRP A 86 -10.70 17.51 -28.02
N SER A 87 -11.91 17.56 -28.57
CA SER A 87 -12.31 16.68 -29.67
C SER A 87 -11.71 17.07 -31.03
N LYS A 88 -11.01 18.21 -31.12
CA LYS A 88 -10.60 18.82 -32.40
C LYS A 88 -9.08 18.90 -32.64
N TYR A 89 -8.24 18.52 -31.67
CA TYR A 89 -6.78 18.67 -31.78
C TYR A 89 -6.05 17.32 -31.85
N ASN A 90 -5.20 17.17 -32.86
CA ASN A 90 -4.31 16.02 -33.06
C ASN A 90 -2.93 16.28 -32.40
N MET A 91 -2.16 15.22 -32.14
CA MET A 91 -0.90 15.25 -31.36
C MET A 91 0.14 16.30 -31.80
N ASP A 92 0.20 16.65 -33.08
CA ASP A 92 1.14 17.65 -33.60
C ASP A 92 0.85 19.09 -33.16
N VAL A 93 -0.42 19.43 -32.89
CA VAL A 93 -0.80 20.77 -32.42
C VAL A 93 -0.54 20.93 -30.93
N LEU A 94 -0.62 19.84 -30.18
CA LEU A 94 -0.24 19.77 -28.76
C LEU A 94 1.25 20.06 -28.57
N LEU A 95 2.10 19.53 -29.45
CA LEU A 95 3.55 19.79 -29.45
C LEU A 95 3.88 21.25 -29.79
N GLN A 96 3.21 21.84 -30.79
CA GLN A 96 3.36 23.26 -31.12
C GLN A 96 2.84 24.19 -30.01
N TRP A 97 1.83 23.76 -29.25
CA TRP A 97 1.31 24.50 -28.10
C TRP A 97 2.29 24.47 -26.93
N THR A 98 2.89 23.31 -26.63
CA THR A 98 3.95 23.21 -25.62
C THR A 98 5.14 24.09 -25.94
N ASP A 99 5.61 24.13 -27.19
CA ASP A 99 6.71 25.00 -27.60
C ASP A 99 6.35 26.49 -27.44
N ARG A 100 5.13 26.90 -27.79
CA ARG A 100 4.70 28.31 -27.66
C ARG A 100 4.44 28.76 -26.23
N VAL A 101 4.05 27.87 -25.34
CA VAL A 101 3.73 28.20 -23.93
C VAL A 101 4.95 28.11 -23.04
N LEU A 102 5.81 27.09 -23.20
CA LEU A 102 7.05 26.95 -22.43
C LEU A 102 8.11 27.97 -22.85
N MET A 103 8.19 28.32 -24.13
CA MET A 103 9.14 29.32 -24.63
C MET A 103 8.58 30.76 -24.64
N HIS A 104 7.36 30.98 -24.13
CA HIS A 104 6.82 32.33 -24.04
C HIS A 104 7.65 33.16 -23.03
N PRO A 105 8.01 34.43 -23.35
CA PRO A 105 8.88 35.24 -22.50
C PRO A 105 8.39 35.36 -21.05
N ALA A 106 7.08 35.41 -20.83
CA ALA A 106 6.48 35.44 -19.49
C ALA A 106 6.72 34.14 -18.70
N THR A 107 6.62 32.98 -19.35
CA THR A 107 6.86 31.66 -18.75
C THR A 107 8.34 31.46 -18.43
N LEU A 108 9.23 31.88 -19.33
CA LEU A 108 10.68 31.89 -19.10
C LEU A 108 11.07 32.86 -17.99
N THR A 109 10.38 34.00 -17.86
CA THR A 109 10.62 34.96 -16.76
C THR A 109 10.20 34.36 -15.41
N VAL A 110 9.06 33.66 -15.35
CA VAL A 110 8.63 32.94 -14.13
C VAL A 110 9.61 31.82 -13.76
N LEU A 111 10.10 31.05 -14.74
CA LEU A 111 11.11 30.01 -14.54
C LEU A 111 12.48 30.57 -14.12
N ALA A 112 12.89 31.72 -14.66
CA ALA A 112 14.12 32.42 -14.28
C ALA A 112 14.04 32.99 -12.86
N VAL A 113 12.90 33.55 -12.46
CA VAL A 113 12.65 33.99 -11.07
C VAL A 113 12.68 32.79 -10.10
N LEU A 114 12.12 31.64 -10.51
CA LEU A 114 12.21 30.37 -9.78
C LEU A 114 13.66 29.87 -9.62
N ALA A 115 14.49 29.97 -10.66
CA ALA A 115 15.89 29.56 -10.62
C ALA A 115 16.74 30.48 -9.72
N ILE A 116 16.48 31.79 -9.74
CA ILE A 116 17.15 32.77 -8.86
C ILE A 116 16.79 32.54 -7.39
N LEU A 117 15.52 32.23 -7.11
CA LEU A 117 15.04 31.92 -5.75
C LEU A 117 15.59 30.59 -5.21
N LEU A 118 15.85 29.60 -6.08
CA LEU A 118 16.45 28.32 -5.71
C LEU A 118 17.98 28.38 -5.56
N ALA A 119 18.65 29.36 -6.18
CA ALA A 119 20.11 29.49 -6.19
C ALA A 119 20.70 30.31 -5.01
N SER A 120 19.88 30.93 -4.15
CA SER A 120 20.34 31.69 -2.97
C SER A 120 19.77 31.11 -1.66
N PRO A 121 20.49 30.19 -0.97
CA PRO A 121 19.95 29.51 0.22
C PRO A 121 20.08 30.30 1.54
N SER A 122 20.63 31.51 1.56
CA SER A 122 21.18 32.12 2.77
C SER A 122 20.58 33.49 3.13
N PRO A 123 19.26 33.58 3.39
CA PRO A 123 18.89 34.04 4.74
C PRO A 123 17.65 33.34 5.35
N LEU A 124 17.10 32.31 4.71
CA LEU A 124 15.74 31.83 5.02
C LEU A 124 15.63 30.66 6.02
N GLN A 125 16.75 30.11 6.52
CA GLN A 125 16.70 29.07 7.55
C GLN A 125 16.69 29.60 8.99
N SER A 126 16.97 30.89 9.22
CA SER A 126 16.96 31.48 10.57
C SER A 126 15.63 32.12 10.99
N VAL A 127 14.61 32.14 10.12
CA VAL A 127 13.35 32.86 10.36
C VAL A 127 12.18 31.91 10.73
N ALA A 128 12.41 30.60 10.77
CA ALA A 128 11.35 29.61 10.95
C ALA A 128 11.04 29.23 12.41
N LEU A 129 11.77 29.75 13.41
CA LEU A 129 11.59 29.33 14.80
C LEU A 129 11.60 30.56 15.74
N ASN A 130 10.43 30.78 16.37
CA ASN A 130 10.13 31.72 17.46
C ASN A 130 10.06 33.21 17.10
N ASP A 131 8.86 33.70 16.74
CA ASP A 131 8.26 34.88 17.42
C ASP A 131 6.78 35.08 17.04
N ASP A 132 5.95 35.46 18.01
CA ASP A 132 4.51 35.75 17.87
C ASP A 132 4.25 37.21 17.45
N ARG A 133 5.22 37.83 16.77
CA ARG A 133 5.15 39.20 16.24
C ARG A 133 5.68 39.25 14.81
N ARG A 134 4.92 38.72 13.86
CA ARG A 134 5.19 38.95 12.43
C ARG A 134 4.87 40.41 12.08
N THR A 135 5.78 41.09 11.40
CA THR A 135 5.49 42.40 10.82
C THR A 135 4.59 42.24 9.59
N ASP A 136 3.73 43.22 9.30
CA ASP A 136 2.72 43.17 8.23
C ASP A 136 3.32 42.86 6.83
N SER A 137 4.59 43.17 6.60
CA SER A 137 5.35 42.81 5.38
C SER A 137 5.64 41.32 5.24
N GLU A 138 5.85 40.60 6.35
CA GLU A 138 6.19 39.17 6.36
C GLU A 138 4.94 38.30 6.17
N GLN A 139 3.77 38.76 6.62
CA GLN A 139 2.49 38.08 6.38
C GLN A 139 2.02 38.20 4.93
N VAL A 140 2.27 39.33 4.28
CA VAL A 140 1.97 39.51 2.84
C VAL A 140 2.91 38.68 1.98
N ALA A 141 4.20 38.62 2.32
CA ALA A 141 5.16 37.74 1.66
C ALA A 141 4.75 36.26 1.83
N PHE A 142 4.35 35.85 3.03
CA PHE A 142 3.87 34.49 3.28
C PHE A 142 2.58 34.16 2.51
N THR A 143 1.62 35.09 2.43
CA THR A 143 0.35 34.88 1.71
C THR A 143 0.54 34.84 0.19
N ALA A 144 1.36 35.75 -0.36
CA ALA A 144 1.74 35.75 -1.76
C ALA A 144 2.55 34.49 -2.13
N TYR A 145 3.45 34.04 -1.25
CA TYR A 145 4.23 32.82 -1.43
C TYR A 145 3.33 31.57 -1.36
N THR A 146 2.36 31.53 -0.45
CA THR A 146 1.39 30.43 -0.33
C THR A 146 0.44 30.37 -1.52
N TYR A 147 0.08 31.52 -2.10
CA TYR A 147 -0.74 31.63 -3.31
C TYR A 147 0.05 31.22 -4.56
N VAL A 148 1.31 31.63 -4.68
CA VAL A 148 2.23 31.19 -5.75
C VAL A 148 2.49 29.69 -5.65
N ILE A 149 2.71 29.14 -4.45
CA ILE A 149 2.83 27.70 -4.23
C ILE A 149 1.54 26.97 -4.66
N HIS A 150 0.36 27.47 -4.30
CA HIS A 150 -0.91 26.86 -4.74
C HIS A 150 -1.09 26.91 -6.26
N CYS A 151 -0.74 28.01 -6.91
CA CYS A 151 -0.78 28.14 -8.37
C CYS A 151 0.23 27.19 -9.03
N VAL A 152 1.45 27.07 -8.50
CA VAL A 152 2.46 26.11 -8.95
C VAL A 152 1.98 24.67 -8.72
N HIS A 153 1.36 24.37 -7.58
CA HIS A 153 0.80 23.05 -7.31
C HIS A 153 -0.35 22.70 -8.25
N MET A 154 -1.22 23.67 -8.58
CA MET A 154 -2.28 23.49 -9.58
C MET A 154 -1.71 23.26 -10.98
N VAL A 155 -0.70 24.03 -11.40
CA VAL A 155 -0.07 23.85 -12.73
C VAL A 155 0.69 22.53 -12.80
N VAL A 156 1.43 22.16 -11.74
CA VAL A 156 2.10 20.87 -11.64
C VAL A 156 1.08 19.73 -11.66
N HIS A 157 -0.03 19.81 -10.94
CA HIS A 157 -1.08 18.78 -10.99
C HIS A 157 -1.80 18.72 -12.34
N ALA A 158 -2.07 19.87 -12.97
CA ALA A 158 -2.72 19.97 -14.28
C ALA A 158 -1.83 19.46 -15.42
N VAL A 159 -0.50 19.53 -15.27
CA VAL A 159 0.47 18.95 -16.22
C VAL A 159 0.76 17.48 -15.88
N ARG A 160 0.86 17.13 -14.59
CA ARG A 160 1.20 15.78 -14.11
C ARG A 160 0.12 14.75 -14.42
N LEU A 161 -1.16 15.10 -14.36
CA LEU A 161 -2.25 14.17 -14.66
C LEU A 161 -2.28 13.74 -16.15
N PRO A 162 -2.26 14.65 -17.15
CA PRO A 162 -2.17 14.25 -18.56
C PRO A 162 -0.82 13.62 -18.91
N LEU A 163 0.30 14.06 -18.30
CA LEU A 163 1.60 13.42 -18.51
C LEU A 163 1.61 11.97 -17.97
N GLN A 164 0.98 11.71 -16.83
CA GLN A 164 0.81 10.35 -16.27
C GLN A 164 -0.12 9.49 -17.13
N LEU A 165 -1.17 10.06 -17.70
CA LEU A 165 -2.06 9.39 -18.65
C LEU A 165 -1.40 9.11 -20.01
N LEU A 166 -0.35 9.85 -20.38
CA LEU A 166 0.49 9.61 -21.57
C LEU A 166 1.65 8.62 -21.30
N ILE A 167 2.22 8.64 -20.10
CA ILE A 167 3.34 7.75 -19.71
C ILE A 167 2.85 6.31 -19.51
N LEU A 168 1.65 6.08 -18.97
CA LEU A 168 1.15 4.72 -18.73
C LEU A 168 0.98 3.90 -20.03
N PRO A 169 0.32 4.43 -21.08
CA PRO A 169 0.23 3.74 -22.38
C PRO A 169 1.60 3.57 -23.03
N LEU A 170 2.48 4.57 -22.94
CA LEU A 170 3.83 4.49 -23.50
C LEU A 170 4.67 3.40 -22.79
N ALA A 171 4.58 3.31 -21.46
CA ALA A 171 5.23 2.27 -20.68
C ALA A 171 4.67 0.87 -21.01
N VAL A 172 3.37 0.74 -21.24
CA VAL A 172 2.74 -0.51 -21.69
C VAL A 172 3.21 -0.87 -23.10
N ILE A 173 3.28 0.08 -24.03
CA ILE A 173 3.80 -0.14 -25.39
C ILE A 173 5.28 -0.55 -25.37
N LEU A 174 6.09 0.12 -24.56
CA LEU A 174 7.51 -0.22 -24.38
C LEU A 174 7.68 -1.59 -23.72
N PHE A 175 6.81 -1.95 -22.78
CA PHE A 175 6.80 -3.28 -22.17
C PHE A 175 6.39 -4.38 -23.16
N ILE A 176 5.38 -4.14 -23.99
CA ILE A 176 4.98 -5.06 -25.07
C ILE A 176 6.12 -5.21 -26.09
N ARG A 177 6.80 -4.11 -26.46
CA ARG A 177 7.98 -4.16 -27.34
C ARG A 177 9.17 -4.85 -26.69
N PHE A 178 9.37 -4.69 -25.38
CA PHE A 178 10.37 -5.41 -24.62
C PHE A 178 10.07 -6.91 -24.59
N LEU A 179 8.82 -7.33 -24.37
CA LEU A 179 8.41 -8.72 -24.44
C LEU A 179 8.57 -9.31 -25.85
N GLY A 180 8.25 -8.54 -26.89
CA GLY A 180 8.49 -8.93 -28.28
C GLY A 180 9.98 -9.06 -28.61
N TRP A 181 10.81 -8.13 -28.12
CA TRP A 181 12.26 -8.24 -28.21
C TRP A 181 12.78 -9.45 -27.45
N LEU A 182 12.29 -9.73 -26.24
CA LEU A 182 12.64 -10.89 -25.44
C LEU A 182 12.27 -12.18 -26.18
N SER A 183 11.09 -12.24 -26.78
CA SER A 183 10.65 -13.36 -27.63
C SER A 183 11.54 -13.53 -28.86
N SER A 184 11.96 -12.42 -29.50
CA SER A 184 12.87 -12.47 -30.65
C SER A 184 14.30 -12.84 -30.27
N ALA A 185 14.74 -12.41 -29.07
CA ALA A 185 16.03 -12.77 -28.50
C ALA A 185 16.02 -14.25 -28.10
N TRP A 186 14.87 -14.78 -27.67
CA TRP A 186 14.69 -16.20 -27.37
C TRP A 186 14.60 -17.06 -28.64
N SER A 187 14.01 -16.55 -29.73
CA SER A 187 13.96 -17.24 -31.02
C SER A 187 15.27 -17.14 -31.81
N ASN A 188 16.09 -16.12 -31.56
CA ASN A 188 17.39 -15.89 -32.20
C ASN A 188 18.58 -16.24 -31.30
N ALA A 189 18.34 -16.71 -30.08
CA ALA A 189 19.38 -17.29 -29.26
C ALA A 189 19.87 -18.56 -29.98
N ALA A 190 21.18 -18.60 -30.24
CA ALA A 190 21.87 -19.80 -30.69
C ALA A 190 21.44 -21.02 -29.85
N PRO A 191 21.44 -22.25 -30.40
CA PRO A 191 21.15 -23.44 -29.62
C PRO A 191 21.97 -23.40 -28.34
N MET A 192 21.31 -23.65 -27.19
CA MET A 192 21.94 -23.63 -25.87
C MET A 192 23.32 -24.32 -25.96
N PRO A 193 24.39 -23.69 -25.43
CA PRO A 193 25.66 -24.38 -25.26
C PRO A 193 25.42 -25.71 -24.55
N ASN A 194 26.08 -26.78 -25.00
CA ASN A 194 25.94 -28.15 -24.47
C ASN A 194 26.30 -28.29 -22.98
N ASP A 195 26.69 -27.21 -22.30
CA ASP A 195 27.04 -27.15 -20.89
C ASP A 195 25.82 -26.94 -19.99
N ILE A 196 24.82 -27.83 -20.10
CA ILE A 196 23.70 -27.95 -19.13
C ILE A 196 24.25 -28.28 -17.71
N ALA A 197 25.51 -28.70 -17.61
CA ALA A 197 26.20 -29.01 -16.37
C ALA A 197 26.59 -27.78 -15.52
N GLU A 198 26.52 -26.55 -16.05
CA GLU A 198 26.93 -25.33 -15.33
C GLU A 198 25.77 -24.38 -14.96
N LEU A 199 24.53 -24.83 -15.09
CA LEU A 199 23.41 -24.05 -14.55
C LEU A 199 23.58 -23.94 -13.02
N PRO A 200 23.45 -22.73 -12.44
CA PRO A 200 23.52 -22.55 -11.00
C PRO A 200 22.62 -23.56 -10.29
N THR A 201 23.06 -24.10 -9.16
CA THR A 201 22.36 -25.20 -8.47
C THR A 201 20.90 -24.87 -8.16
N TRP A 202 20.54 -23.58 -8.05
CA TRP A 202 19.16 -23.11 -7.89
C TRP A 202 18.31 -23.18 -9.18
N VAL A 203 18.91 -22.98 -10.35
CA VAL A 203 18.24 -23.16 -11.66
C VAL A 203 17.98 -24.64 -11.88
N MET A 204 18.99 -25.47 -11.60
CA MET A 204 18.84 -26.93 -11.64
C MET A 204 17.86 -27.41 -10.57
N SER A 205 17.86 -26.88 -9.34
CA SER A 205 16.89 -27.27 -8.32
C SER A 205 15.47 -26.85 -8.64
N THR A 206 15.27 -25.78 -9.43
CA THR A 206 13.94 -25.32 -9.86
C THR A 206 13.44 -26.10 -11.08
N LEU A 207 14.30 -26.34 -12.08
CA LEU A 207 13.95 -27.13 -13.28
C LEU A 207 13.93 -28.64 -13.05
N LEU A 208 14.72 -29.13 -12.09
CA LEU A 208 14.84 -30.54 -11.70
C LEU A 208 14.31 -30.75 -10.27
N THR A 209 13.49 -29.86 -9.72
CA THR A 209 12.82 -30.14 -8.44
C THR A 209 12.11 -31.49 -8.64
N PRO A 210 12.53 -32.59 -7.98
CA PRO A 210 12.06 -33.88 -8.42
C PRO A 210 10.57 -33.92 -8.09
N THR A 211 9.74 -34.10 -9.11
CA THR A 211 8.30 -34.16 -8.93
C THR A 211 8.01 -35.43 -8.14
N LEU A 212 7.51 -35.27 -6.92
CA LEU A 212 7.01 -36.39 -6.15
C LEU A 212 5.64 -36.74 -6.75
N PRO A 213 5.31 -38.03 -6.90
CA PRO A 213 3.97 -38.41 -7.32
C PRO A 213 2.96 -37.91 -6.28
N PRO A 214 1.71 -37.59 -6.67
CA PRO A 214 0.69 -37.22 -5.70
C PRO A 214 0.50 -38.31 -4.62
N LEU A 215 0.21 -37.89 -3.39
CA LEU A 215 -0.07 -38.81 -2.29
C LEU A 215 -1.29 -39.67 -2.60
N THR A 216 -1.15 -40.99 -2.49
CA THR A 216 -2.27 -41.90 -2.58
C THR A 216 -3.09 -41.88 -1.29
N SER A 217 -4.35 -42.33 -1.36
CA SER A 217 -5.21 -42.51 -0.18
C SER A 217 -4.60 -43.42 0.90
N GLU A 218 -3.66 -44.30 0.52
CA GLU A 218 -2.96 -45.16 1.48
C GLU A 218 -1.83 -44.42 2.19
N GLN A 219 -1.06 -43.63 1.43
CA GLN A 219 0.05 -42.84 1.97
C GLN A 219 -0.43 -41.78 2.94
N TRP A 220 -1.63 -41.22 2.75
CA TRP A 220 -2.23 -40.30 3.72
C TRP A 220 -2.33 -40.88 5.13
N ARG A 221 -2.47 -42.21 5.30
CA ARG A 221 -2.51 -42.86 6.62
C ARG A 221 -1.17 -42.83 7.35
N GLU A 222 -0.08 -42.59 6.64
CA GLU A 222 1.26 -42.45 7.21
C GLU A 222 1.59 -41.00 7.58
N GLU A 223 0.80 -40.04 7.08
CA GLU A 223 1.05 -38.62 7.29
C GLU A 223 0.62 -38.16 8.68
N LYS A 224 1.50 -37.41 9.32
CA LYS A 224 1.29 -36.80 10.64
C LYS A 224 1.33 -35.29 10.49
N VAL A 225 0.17 -34.66 10.65
CA VAL A 225 0.01 -33.23 10.39
C VAL A 225 -0.19 -32.47 11.69
N VAL A 226 0.67 -31.50 11.97
CA VAL A 226 0.47 -30.57 13.08
C VAL A 226 -0.14 -29.27 12.55
N ILE A 227 -1.23 -28.79 13.16
CA ILE A 227 -1.93 -27.56 12.79
C ILE A 227 -2.05 -26.64 14.00
N THR A 228 -1.48 -25.44 13.92
CA THR A 228 -1.73 -24.40 14.93
C THR A 228 -3.04 -23.66 14.63
N GLY A 229 -3.84 -23.32 15.65
CA GLY A 229 -5.12 -22.65 15.46
C GLY A 229 -6.17 -23.60 14.89
N GLY A 230 -6.16 -24.86 15.33
CA GLY A 230 -6.99 -25.94 14.78
C GLY A 230 -8.39 -26.05 15.37
N ALA A 231 -8.77 -25.22 16.36
CA ALA A 231 -10.05 -25.35 17.04
C ALA A 231 -11.24 -24.78 16.25
N ARG A 232 -11.00 -23.79 15.38
CA ARG A 232 -12.04 -23.06 14.61
C ARG A 232 -11.52 -22.59 13.24
N GLY A 233 -12.40 -21.92 12.49
CA GLY A 233 -12.09 -21.25 11.23
C GLY A 233 -11.38 -22.14 10.21
N LEU A 234 -10.34 -21.59 9.57
CA LEU A 234 -9.61 -22.31 8.52
C LEU A 234 -8.90 -23.55 9.07
N GLY A 235 -8.31 -23.46 10.26
CA GLY A 235 -7.58 -24.57 10.87
C GLY A 235 -8.48 -25.77 11.19
N ALA A 236 -9.70 -25.54 11.66
CA ALA A 236 -10.67 -26.62 11.89
C ALA A 236 -11.14 -27.29 10.59
N VAL A 237 -11.32 -26.52 9.51
CA VAL A 237 -11.67 -27.06 8.19
C VAL A 237 -10.54 -27.91 7.64
N LEU A 238 -9.30 -27.42 7.71
CA LEU A 238 -8.10 -28.17 7.33
C LEU A 238 -7.96 -29.46 8.14
N ALA A 239 -8.13 -29.38 9.46
CA ALA A 239 -8.04 -30.55 10.33
C ALA A 239 -9.03 -31.64 9.93
N ARG A 240 -10.28 -31.26 9.61
CA ARG A 240 -11.31 -32.20 9.15
C ARG A 240 -10.96 -32.80 7.79
N ARG A 241 -10.63 -31.97 6.79
CA ARG A 241 -10.30 -32.42 5.43
C ARG A 241 -9.13 -33.39 5.39
N LEU A 242 -8.07 -33.10 6.16
CA LEU A 242 -6.89 -33.96 6.22
C LEU A 242 -7.18 -35.26 6.95
N ALA A 243 -7.97 -35.21 8.03
CA ALA A 243 -8.38 -36.39 8.75
C ALA A 243 -9.32 -37.29 7.92
N ASP A 244 -10.20 -36.71 7.10
CA ASP A 244 -11.08 -37.42 6.15
C ASP A 244 -10.26 -38.16 5.06
N LYS A 245 -9.08 -37.63 4.70
CA LYS A 245 -8.11 -38.31 3.82
C LYS A 245 -7.35 -39.46 4.51
N GLY A 246 -7.44 -39.57 5.84
CA GLY A 246 -6.80 -40.61 6.63
C GLY A 246 -5.57 -40.16 7.43
N ALA A 247 -5.18 -38.88 7.35
CA ALA A 247 -4.03 -38.36 8.09
C ALA A 247 -4.24 -38.35 9.60
N HIS A 248 -3.17 -38.57 10.36
CA HIS A 248 -3.15 -38.35 11.81
C HIS A 248 -2.92 -36.86 12.09
N VAL A 249 -3.96 -36.16 12.51
CA VAL A 249 -3.96 -34.71 12.67
C VAL A 249 -3.84 -34.33 14.14
N ILE A 250 -2.88 -33.47 14.44
CA ILE A 250 -2.64 -32.92 15.78
C ILE A 250 -2.89 -31.43 15.73
N THR A 251 -3.85 -30.95 16.53
CA THR A 251 -4.21 -29.53 16.58
C THR A 251 -3.67 -28.88 17.85
N LEU A 252 -3.09 -27.69 17.73
CA LEU A 252 -2.65 -26.84 18.83
C LEU A 252 -3.55 -25.61 18.90
N ASP A 253 -4.22 -25.39 20.02
CA ASP A 253 -5.10 -24.22 20.19
C ASP A 253 -5.29 -23.87 21.66
N VAL A 254 -5.60 -22.61 21.98
CA VAL A 254 -6.01 -22.21 23.33
C VAL A 254 -7.46 -22.60 23.60
N ALA A 255 -8.29 -22.60 22.55
CA ALA A 255 -9.69 -22.94 22.61
C ALA A 255 -9.89 -24.45 22.55
N LYS A 256 -11.04 -24.91 23.06
CA LYS A 256 -11.43 -26.31 22.93
C LYS A 256 -11.78 -26.61 21.47
N SER A 257 -11.14 -27.63 20.89
CA SER A 257 -11.40 -28.02 19.51
C SER A 257 -12.87 -28.37 19.27
N THR A 258 -13.43 -27.85 18.17
CA THR A 258 -14.77 -28.18 17.70
C THR A 258 -14.79 -29.37 16.74
N VAL A 259 -13.61 -29.86 16.34
CA VAL A 259 -13.45 -30.94 15.38
C VAL A 259 -13.62 -32.28 16.09
N LYS A 260 -14.71 -32.99 15.77
CA LYS A 260 -14.98 -34.35 16.23
C LYS A 260 -14.64 -35.33 15.12
N HIS A 261 -13.44 -35.90 15.14
CA HIS A 261 -12.98 -36.91 14.19
C HIS A 261 -11.97 -37.85 14.87
N ALA A 262 -11.99 -39.15 14.56
CA ALA A 262 -11.17 -40.15 15.24
C ALA A 262 -9.66 -39.92 15.06
N ASN A 263 -9.25 -39.46 13.87
CA ASN A 263 -7.85 -39.16 13.56
C ASN A 263 -7.40 -37.75 14.00
N VAL A 264 -8.20 -37.01 14.77
CA VAL A 264 -7.84 -35.67 15.25
C VAL A 264 -7.59 -35.71 16.75
N VAL A 265 -6.39 -35.31 17.15
CA VAL A 265 -5.99 -35.14 18.56
C VAL A 265 -5.77 -33.66 18.83
N ALA A 266 -6.43 -33.13 19.86
CA ALA A 266 -6.32 -31.71 20.24
C ALA A 266 -5.45 -31.53 21.48
N TYR A 267 -4.50 -30.62 21.40
CA TYR A 267 -3.68 -30.16 22.52
C TYR A 267 -4.01 -28.70 22.82
N ARG A 268 -4.26 -28.41 24.11
CA ARG A 268 -4.31 -27.04 24.58
C ARG A 268 -2.90 -26.46 24.55
N CYS A 269 -2.68 -25.39 23.81
CA CYS A 269 -1.40 -24.70 23.71
C CYS A 269 -1.59 -23.23 23.34
N ASP A 270 -1.20 -22.32 24.24
CA ASP A 270 -0.99 -20.92 23.92
C ASP A 270 0.34 -20.74 23.17
N ILE A 271 0.23 -20.71 21.85
CA ILE A 271 1.39 -20.60 20.98
C ILE A 271 2.09 -19.24 21.06
N SER A 272 1.55 -18.24 21.77
CA SER A 272 2.25 -16.98 22.06
C SER A 272 3.32 -17.15 23.15
N LYS A 273 3.34 -18.30 23.84
CA LYS A 273 4.28 -18.59 24.91
C LYS A 273 5.27 -19.66 24.48
N GLN A 274 6.52 -19.26 24.22
CA GLN A 274 7.59 -20.17 23.82
C GLN A 274 7.72 -21.43 24.71
N ASN A 275 7.66 -21.27 26.03
CA ASN A 275 7.79 -22.38 26.97
C ASN A 275 6.64 -23.40 26.86
N GLU A 276 5.43 -22.92 26.56
CA GLU A 276 4.26 -23.78 26.38
C GLU A 276 4.37 -24.55 25.06
N VAL A 277 4.77 -23.86 23.97
CA VAL A 277 5.09 -24.51 22.69
C VAL A 277 6.11 -25.61 22.90
N LEU A 278 7.25 -25.30 23.52
CA LEU A 278 8.33 -26.27 23.77
C LEU A 278 7.86 -27.51 24.56
N SER A 279 7.06 -27.31 25.60
CA SER A 279 6.51 -28.41 26.40
C SER A 279 5.57 -29.29 25.58
N VAL A 280 4.66 -28.69 24.83
CA VAL A 280 3.65 -29.39 24.04
C VAL A 280 4.27 -30.08 22.81
N THR A 281 5.20 -29.45 22.10
CA THR A 281 5.89 -30.05 20.94
C THR A 281 6.68 -31.28 21.36
N ARG A 282 7.41 -31.22 22.48
CA ARG A 282 8.13 -32.39 23.04
C ARG A 282 7.19 -33.53 23.41
N ASN A 283 6.05 -33.22 24.02
CA ASN A 283 5.01 -34.22 24.29
C ASN A 283 4.47 -34.85 23.00
N ILE A 284 4.24 -34.04 21.97
CA ILE A 284 3.82 -34.51 20.65
C ILE A 284 4.87 -35.45 20.04
N LEU A 285 6.14 -35.04 20.02
CA LEU A 285 7.24 -35.85 19.51
C LEU A 285 7.35 -37.18 20.25
N HIS A 286 7.20 -37.17 21.59
CA HIS A 286 7.24 -38.38 22.40
C HIS A 286 6.06 -39.32 22.13
N ARG A 287 4.82 -38.79 22.06
CA ARG A 287 3.60 -39.63 21.95
C ARG A 287 3.27 -40.06 20.54
N HIS A 288 3.49 -39.17 19.57
CA HIS A 288 3.06 -39.35 18.18
C HIS A 288 4.24 -39.48 17.22
N GLY A 289 5.45 -39.14 17.64
CA GLY A 289 6.63 -39.05 16.77
C GLY A 289 6.71 -37.73 16.00
N ALA A 290 7.75 -37.63 15.17
CA ALA A 290 7.97 -36.47 14.31
C ALA A 290 6.84 -36.29 13.26
N PRO A 291 6.27 -35.08 13.13
CA PRO A 291 5.31 -34.79 12.08
C PRO A 291 5.97 -34.75 10.71
N THR A 292 5.21 -35.12 9.68
CA THR A 292 5.61 -34.99 8.28
C THR A 292 5.15 -33.68 7.67
N MET A 293 4.09 -33.08 8.22
CA MET A 293 3.55 -31.81 7.75
C MET A 293 3.30 -30.86 8.91
N LEU A 294 3.65 -29.58 8.72
CA LEU A 294 3.43 -28.52 9.70
C LEU A 294 2.63 -27.40 9.05
N ILE A 295 1.45 -27.10 9.60
CA ILE A 295 0.59 -26.00 9.18
C ILE A 295 0.59 -24.92 10.24
N ASN A 296 1.39 -23.88 10.03
CA ASN A 296 1.38 -22.69 10.86
C ASN A 296 0.28 -21.74 10.37
N ASN A 297 -0.88 -21.82 11.04
CA ASN A 297 -2.14 -21.16 10.70
C ASN A 297 -2.65 -20.15 11.74
N ALA A 298 -2.29 -20.32 13.00
CA ALA A 298 -2.84 -19.50 14.08
C ALA A 298 -2.46 -18.03 13.92
N ALA A 299 -3.44 -17.15 14.11
CA ALA A 299 -3.23 -15.72 14.11
C ALA A 299 -4.30 -15.00 14.92
N VAL A 300 -3.97 -13.80 15.38
CA VAL A 300 -4.84 -12.86 16.08
C VAL A 300 -4.67 -11.45 15.50
N ARG A 301 -5.67 -10.58 15.72
CA ARG A 301 -5.61 -9.14 15.38
C ARG A 301 -6.27 -8.27 16.44
N ASN A 302 -5.95 -6.97 16.44
CA ASN A 302 -6.51 -5.99 17.38
C ASN A 302 -7.57 -5.09 16.73
N GLY A 303 -7.21 -4.44 15.62
CA GLY A 303 -8.12 -3.59 14.85
C GLY A 303 -8.25 -2.14 15.34
N TYR A 304 -7.21 -1.61 15.99
CA TYR A 304 -7.14 -0.20 16.40
C TYR A 304 -6.08 0.56 15.58
N PRO A 305 -6.22 1.90 15.45
CA PRO A 305 -5.11 2.76 15.04
C PRO A 305 -3.87 2.52 15.91
N LEU A 306 -2.67 2.65 15.35
CA LEU A 306 -1.41 2.34 16.06
C LEU A 306 -1.29 3.06 17.41
N LEU A 307 -1.72 4.32 17.48
CA LEU A 307 -1.63 5.12 18.70
C LEU A 307 -2.60 4.66 19.82
N ASP A 308 -3.61 3.87 19.45
CA ASP A 308 -4.64 3.38 20.37
C ASP A 308 -4.43 1.89 20.75
N VAL A 309 -3.44 1.20 20.17
CA VAL A 309 -3.10 -0.18 20.53
C VAL A 309 -2.10 -0.16 21.69
N SER A 310 -2.34 -1.00 22.71
CA SER A 310 -1.37 -1.18 23.79
C SER A 310 -0.10 -1.88 23.31
N VAL A 311 1.06 -1.58 23.92
CA VAL A 311 2.33 -2.25 23.58
C VAL A 311 2.22 -3.77 23.80
N SER A 312 1.51 -4.21 24.83
CA SER A 312 1.25 -5.63 25.12
C SER A 312 0.41 -6.30 24.03
N ASP A 313 -0.57 -5.61 23.45
CA ASP A 313 -1.38 -6.14 22.36
C ASP A 313 -0.59 -6.21 21.05
N ILE A 314 0.31 -5.26 20.79
CA ILE A 314 1.25 -5.33 19.66
C ILE A 314 2.17 -6.55 19.84
N ALA A 315 2.76 -6.72 21.02
CA ALA A 315 3.63 -7.85 21.33
C ALA A 315 2.89 -9.18 21.15
N ARG A 316 1.66 -9.30 21.69
CA ARG A 316 0.82 -10.50 21.51
C ARG A 316 0.56 -10.83 20.04
N VAL A 317 0.26 -9.84 19.20
CA VAL A 317 0.07 -10.07 17.76
C VAL A 317 1.36 -10.59 17.11
N MET A 318 2.52 -10.01 17.42
CA MET A 318 3.80 -10.47 16.90
C MET A 318 4.17 -11.86 17.42
N ASP A 319 3.92 -12.13 18.70
CA ASP A 319 4.23 -13.40 19.34
C ASP A 319 3.39 -14.54 18.75
N THR A 320 2.08 -14.35 18.62
CA THR A 320 1.18 -15.34 18.03
C THR A 320 1.38 -15.49 16.52
N ASN A 321 1.43 -14.39 15.77
CA ASN A 321 1.39 -14.47 14.30
C ASN A 321 2.76 -14.71 13.68
N THR A 322 3.86 -14.40 14.39
CA THR A 322 5.22 -14.45 13.84
C THR A 322 6.13 -15.33 14.68
N MET A 323 6.31 -15.03 15.98
CA MET A 323 7.27 -15.77 16.81
C MET A 323 6.88 -17.24 16.97
N ALA A 324 5.59 -17.53 17.06
CA ALA A 324 5.08 -18.90 17.11
C ALA A 324 5.55 -19.76 15.93
N HIS A 325 5.65 -19.20 14.71
CA HIS A 325 6.17 -19.92 13.55
C HIS A 325 7.63 -20.29 13.75
N PHE A 326 8.46 -19.39 14.30
CA PHE A 326 9.85 -19.71 14.62
C PHE A 326 9.95 -20.84 15.65
N TRP A 327 9.11 -20.81 16.69
CA TRP A 327 9.12 -21.81 17.74
C TRP A 327 8.71 -23.20 17.22
N THR A 328 7.61 -23.29 16.47
CA THR A 328 7.18 -24.58 15.88
C THR A 328 8.19 -25.11 14.86
N LEU A 329 8.80 -24.23 14.06
CA LEU A 329 9.87 -24.61 13.13
C LEU A 329 11.09 -25.14 13.88
N LYS A 330 11.56 -24.46 14.92
CA LYS A 330 12.72 -24.93 15.71
C LYS A 330 12.50 -26.32 16.30
N GLU A 331 11.27 -26.67 16.63
CA GLU A 331 10.93 -27.95 17.24
C GLU A 331 10.71 -29.08 16.21
N PHE A 332 10.06 -28.79 15.07
CA PHE A 332 9.67 -29.84 14.12
C PHE A 332 10.58 -29.95 12.88
N LEU A 333 11.16 -28.84 12.43
CA LEU A 333 12.02 -28.78 11.24
C LEU A 333 13.23 -29.71 11.29
N PRO A 334 13.95 -29.87 12.43
CA PRO A 334 15.14 -30.72 12.48
C PRO A 334 14.87 -32.14 11.99
N SER A 335 13.72 -32.72 12.37
CA SER A 335 13.33 -34.07 11.94
C SER A 335 12.97 -34.16 10.46
N MET A 336 12.40 -33.11 9.87
CA MET A 336 12.09 -33.04 8.44
C MET A 336 13.37 -32.94 7.61
N VAL A 337 14.35 -32.16 8.08
CA VAL A 337 15.67 -32.02 7.47
C VAL A 337 16.45 -33.33 7.55
N GLU A 338 16.50 -33.97 8.73
CA GLU A 338 17.18 -35.25 8.93
C GLU A 338 16.60 -36.34 7.99
N LYS A 339 15.28 -36.41 7.90
CA LYS A 339 14.58 -37.39 7.03
C LYS A 339 14.52 -36.96 5.57
N LYS A 340 14.94 -35.74 5.24
CA LYS A 340 14.81 -35.12 3.92
C LYS A 340 13.39 -35.20 3.34
N ARG A 341 12.38 -35.12 4.20
CA ARG A 341 10.96 -35.22 3.86
C ARG A 341 10.15 -34.37 4.82
N GLY A 342 9.31 -33.51 4.26
CA GLY A 342 8.28 -32.83 5.01
C GLY A 342 7.58 -31.76 4.17
N HIS A 343 6.51 -31.18 4.69
CA HIS A 343 5.83 -30.04 4.06
C HIS A 343 5.44 -28.99 5.09
N ILE A 344 5.90 -27.77 4.89
CA ILE A 344 5.64 -26.63 5.78
C ILE A 344 4.67 -25.68 5.08
N ILE A 345 3.51 -25.47 5.68
CA ILE A 345 2.52 -24.50 5.25
C ILE A 345 2.61 -23.25 6.14
N THR A 346 2.82 -22.10 5.53
CA THR A 346 2.82 -20.80 6.19
C THR A 346 1.56 -20.04 5.78
N VAL A 347 0.60 -19.89 6.70
CA VAL A 347 -0.62 -19.13 6.42
C VAL A 347 -0.41 -17.64 6.70
N SER A 348 -0.15 -16.91 5.62
CA SER A 348 -0.07 -15.46 5.61
C SER A 348 -1.41 -14.86 5.13
N SER A 349 -1.36 -13.67 4.54
CA SER A 349 -2.50 -12.94 3.98
C SER A 349 -2.01 -12.09 2.82
N MET A 350 -2.92 -11.61 1.97
CA MET A 350 -2.61 -10.51 1.05
C MET A 350 -1.98 -9.31 1.79
N MET A 351 -2.35 -9.10 3.07
CA MET A 351 -1.77 -8.08 3.94
C MET A 351 -0.32 -8.36 4.37
N GLY A 352 0.27 -9.49 3.97
CA GLY A 352 1.71 -9.71 4.03
C GLY A 352 2.48 -8.98 2.92
N GLN A 353 1.76 -8.44 1.93
CA GLN A 353 2.33 -7.76 0.77
C GLN A 353 1.79 -6.33 0.57
N THR A 354 0.70 -5.96 1.24
CA THR A 354 0.13 -4.61 1.23
C THR A 354 -0.29 -4.17 2.63
N GLY A 355 -0.44 -2.86 2.84
CA GLY A 355 -0.88 -2.29 4.11
C GLY A 355 -2.34 -1.83 4.08
N VAL A 356 -2.96 -1.79 5.26
CA VAL A 356 -4.30 -1.25 5.49
C VAL A 356 -4.31 -0.50 6.83
N ALA A 357 -5.00 0.64 6.90
CA ALA A 357 -5.14 1.40 8.13
C ALA A 357 -5.82 0.59 9.26
N GLN A 358 -5.51 0.93 10.52
CA GLN A 358 -6.04 0.27 11.73
C GLN A 358 -5.65 -1.21 11.92
N MET A 359 -4.62 -1.68 11.19
CA MET A 359 -4.07 -3.05 11.29
C MET A 359 -2.54 -3.06 11.20
N VAL A 360 -1.86 -2.02 11.70
CA VAL A 360 -0.41 -1.83 11.52
C VAL A 360 0.39 -3.03 12.07
N ASP A 361 0.06 -3.47 13.28
CA ASP A 361 0.63 -4.62 13.96
C ASP A 361 0.38 -5.95 13.21
N TYR A 362 -0.87 -6.20 12.81
CA TYR A 362 -1.25 -7.39 12.06
C TYR A 362 -0.55 -7.44 10.69
N VAL A 363 -0.56 -6.34 9.93
CA VAL A 363 0.12 -6.20 8.64
C VAL A 363 1.62 -6.46 8.81
N ALA A 364 2.26 -5.85 9.81
CA ALA A 364 3.68 -6.08 10.09
C ALA A 364 3.97 -7.55 10.37
N SER A 365 3.14 -8.21 11.20
CA SER A 365 3.30 -9.63 11.52
C SER A 365 3.17 -10.54 10.28
N LYS A 366 2.25 -10.24 9.36
CA LYS A 366 2.06 -11.00 8.12
C LYS A 366 3.14 -10.72 7.08
N HIS A 367 3.72 -9.52 7.07
CA HIS A 367 4.92 -9.22 6.27
C HIS A 367 6.12 -10.04 6.75
N ALA A 368 6.32 -10.15 8.07
CA ALA A 368 7.39 -10.96 8.64
C ALA A 368 7.28 -12.43 8.22
N LEU A 369 6.06 -12.98 8.09
CA LEU A 369 5.85 -14.35 7.61
C LEU A 369 6.28 -14.57 6.15
N VAL A 370 6.14 -13.57 5.28
CA VAL A 370 6.62 -13.67 3.88
C VAL A 370 8.14 -13.79 3.87
N GLY A 371 8.83 -12.91 4.61
CA GLY A 371 10.29 -12.98 4.73
C GLY A 371 10.77 -14.29 5.36
N LEU A 372 10.12 -14.72 6.45
CA LEU A 372 10.41 -16.01 7.09
C LEU A 372 10.28 -17.16 6.10
N HIS A 373 9.20 -17.20 5.32
CA HIS A 373 8.93 -18.26 4.37
C HIS A 373 9.98 -18.33 3.26
N ASP A 374 10.27 -17.19 2.64
CA ASP A 374 11.24 -17.09 1.54
C ASP A 374 12.64 -17.47 2.01
N SER A 375 13.08 -16.92 3.15
CA SER A 375 14.38 -17.25 3.73
C SER A 375 14.50 -18.73 4.10
N LEU A 376 13.47 -19.30 4.75
CA LEU A 376 13.47 -20.72 5.11
C LEU A 376 13.58 -21.62 3.87
N ARG A 377 12.83 -21.31 2.81
CA ARG A 377 12.90 -22.06 1.55
C ARG A 377 14.33 -22.05 0.99
N PHE A 378 14.99 -20.90 0.99
CA PHE A 378 16.38 -20.83 0.51
C PHE A 378 17.36 -21.58 1.40
N GLU A 379 17.17 -21.58 2.73
CA GLU A 379 18.01 -22.40 3.62
C GLU A 379 17.83 -23.90 3.38
N LEU A 380 16.58 -24.36 3.17
CA LEU A 380 16.28 -25.77 2.87
C LEU A 380 17.00 -26.25 1.61
N ASP A 381 17.03 -25.43 0.57
CA ASP A 381 17.70 -25.77 -0.69
C ASP A 381 19.22 -25.65 -0.59
N SER A 382 19.73 -24.52 -0.10
CA SER A 382 21.16 -24.18 -0.22
C SER A 382 22.02 -24.65 0.95
N ILE A 383 21.48 -24.64 2.18
CA ILE A 383 22.22 -24.99 3.40
C ILE A 383 21.98 -26.45 3.74
N TYR A 384 20.72 -26.84 3.93
CA TYR A 384 20.35 -28.18 4.37
C TYR A 384 20.34 -29.21 3.23
N LYS A 385 20.31 -28.75 1.97
CA LYS A 385 20.31 -29.58 0.76
C LYS A 385 19.17 -30.61 0.78
N THR A 386 17.98 -30.16 1.18
CA THR A 386 16.77 -30.97 1.32
C THR A 386 15.65 -30.45 0.41
N PRO A 387 15.78 -30.56 -0.92
CA PRO A 387 14.78 -30.02 -1.88
C PRO A 387 13.41 -30.69 -1.77
N PHE A 388 13.32 -31.84 -1.09
CA PHE A 388 12.10 -32.59 -0.82
C PHE A 388 11.37 -32.16 0.47
N VAL A 389 11.95 -31.26 1.27
CA VAL A 389 11.21 -30.57 2.32
C VAL A 389 10.50 -29.39 1.66
N ARG A 390 9.21 -29.58 1.38
CA ARG A 390 8.39 -28.63 0.63
C ARG A 390 7.93 -27.48 1.50
N THR A 391 7.68 -26.36 0.86
CA THR A 391 7.19 -25.14 1.51
C THR A 391 6.06 -24.55 0.68
N THR A 392 4.93 -24.25 1.31
CA THR A 392 3.82 -23.55 0.66
C THR A 392 3.42 -22.34 1.50
N ILE A 393 3.34 -21.18 0.85
CA ILE A 393 2.79 -19.98 1.46
C ILE A 393 1.35 -19.80 1.01
N VAL A 394 0.47 -19.51 1.96
CA VAL A 394 -0.94 -19.23 1.69
C VAL A 394 -1.16 -17.74 1.87
N THR A 395 -1.56 -17.04 0.82
CA THR A 395 -1.91 -15.61 0.85
C THR A 395 -3.39 -15.45 0.59
N THR A 396 -4.16 -15.37 1.67
CA THR A 396 -5.61 -15.22 1.57
C THR A 396 -6.05 -13.75 1.53
N GLY A 397 -7.09 -13.50 0.76
CA GLY A 397 -7.98 -12.36 0.93
C GLY A 397 -8.91 -12.53 2.13
N HIS A 398 -10.00 -11.77 2.18
CA HIS A 398 -10.95 -11.84 3.28
C HIS A 398 -11.72 -13.19 3.29
N LEU A 399 -11.66 -13.91 4.42
CA LEU A 399 -12.36 -15.18 4.64
C LEU A 399 -13.77 -14.95 5.21
N GLN A 400 -14.80 -15.39 4.50
CA GLN A 400 -16.22 -15.14 4.82
C GLN A 400 -16.64 -15.74 6.17
N GLU A 401 -16.22 -16.97 6.45
CA GLU A 401 -16.72 -17.77 7.57
C GLU A 401 -15.88 -17.61 8.86
N THR A 402 -14.87 -16.73 8.86
CA THR A 402 -14.01 -16.52 10.02
C THR A 402 -14.48 -15.37 10.89
N SER A 403 -14.54 -15.61 12.20
CA SER A 403 -14.84 -14.55 13.19
C SER A 403 -13.83 -13.40 13.13
N MET A 404 -12.58 -13.70 12.73
CA MET A 404 -11.49 -12.73 12.58
C MET A 404 -11.93 -11.49 11.81
N PHE A 405 -12.63 -11.60 10.69
CA PHE A 405 -12.99 -10.43 9.87
C PHE A 405 -14.50 -10.19 9.76
N SER A 406 -15.28 -10.76 10.69
CA SER A 406 -16.72 -10.51 10.77
C SER A 406 -17.00 -9.00 10.91
N GLY A 407 -18.04 -8.47 10.25
CA GLY A 407 -18.46 -7.06 10.38
C GLY A 407 -17.69 -6.03 9.53
N ILE A 408 -16.71 -6.43 8.73
CA ILE A 408 -16.08 -5.52 7.75
C ILE A 408 -17.10 -5.15 6.65
N GLN A 409 -17.33 -3.85 6.47
CA GLN A 409 -18.16 -3.34 5.40
C GLN A 409 -17.30 -2.91 4.21
N TYR A 410 -17.50 -3.60 3.08
CA TYR A 410 -16.90 -3.24 1.81
C TYR A 410 -17.86 -2.39 0.99
N ASN A 411 -17.33 -1.35 0.34
CA ASN A 411 -18.09 -0.60 -0.66
C ASN A 411 -18.40 -1.51 -1.88
N ALA A 412 -19.38 -1.12 -2.71
CA ALA A 412 -19.82 -1.94 -3.84
C ALA A 412 -18.68 -2.25 -4.83
N PHE A 413 -17.75 -1.31 -5.01
CA PHE A 413 -16.59 -1.46 -5.87
C PHE A 413 -15.62 -2.54 -5.34
N ALA A 414 -15.30 -2.50 -4.05
CA ALA A 414 -14.46 -3.48 -3.37
C ALA A 414 -15.09 -4.87 -3.37
N ARG A 415 -16.42 -4.99 -3.22
CA ARG A 415 -17.11 -6.28 -3.33
C ARG A 415 -16.94 -6.92 -4.70
N PHE A 416 -16.87 -6.12 -5.76
CA PHE A 416 -16.68 -6.60 -7.13
C PHE A 416 -15.22 -6.98 -7.42
N PHE A 417 -14.27 -6.12 -7.07
CA PHE A 417 -12.85 -6.31 -7.39
C PHE A 417 -12.07 -7.17 -6.37
N ALA A 418 -12.53 -7.21 -5.13
CA ALA A 418 -11.95 -7.98 -4.05
C ALA A 418 -13.02 -8.84 -3.35
N PRO A 419 -13.64 -9.80 -4.06
CA PRO A 419 -14.66 -10.65 -3.47
C PRO A 419 -14.08 -11.46 -2.30
N PRO A 420 -14.90 -11.83 -1.31
CA PRO A 420 -14.41 -12.65 -0.22
C PRO A 420 -14.34 -14.12 -0.62
N VAL A 421 -13.45 -14.89 0.01
CA VAL A 421 -13.23 -16.31 -0.28
C VAL A 421 -13.76 -17.18 0.85
N SER A 422 -14.27 -18.36 0.49
CA SER A 422 -14.68 -19.34 1.50
C SER A 422 -13.46 -20.01 2.14
N THR A 423 -13.56 -20.34 3.42
CA THR A 423 -12.56 -21.15 4.13
C THR A 423 -12.40 -22.54 3.50
N SER A 424 -13.48 -23.11 2.95
CA SER A 424 -13.41 -24.40 2.25
C SER A 424 -12.53 -24.32 1.01
N SER A 425 -12.72 -23.31 0.16
CA SER A 425 -11.93 -23.18 -1.07
C SER A 425 -10.44 -23.03 -0.79
N VAL A 426 -10.09 -22.27 0.27
CA VAL A 426 -8.69 -22.15 0.70
C VAL A 426 -8.18 -23.48 1.25
N ALA A 427 -8.97 -24.16 2.08
CA ALA A 427 -8.59 -25.46 2.62
C ALA A 427 -8.39 -26.51 1.51
N ASP A 428 -9.26 -26.54 0.51
CA ASP A 428 -9.19 -27.45 -0.62
C ASP A 428 -7.91 -27.18 -1.44
N ALA A 429 -7.54 -25.92 -1.66
CA ALA A 429 -6.30 -25.55 -2.34
C ALA A 429 -5.02 -25.88 -1.54
N VAL A 430 -5.08 -25.75 -0.20
CA VAL A 430 -3.97 -26.18 0.68
C VAL A 430 -3.82 -27.70 0.66
N VAL A 431 -4.94 -28.43 0.72
CA VAL A 431 -4.97 -29.89 0.66
C VAL A 431 -4.44 -30.38 -0.70
N ASP A 432 -4.82 -29.73 -1.80
CA ASP A 432 -4.30 -30.02 -3.14
C ASP A 432 -2.77 -29.81 -3.21
N ALA A 433 -2.25 -28.72 -2.63
CA ALA A 433 -0.81 -28.48 -2.59
C ALA A 433 -0.05 -29.54 -1.76
N LEU A 434 -0.64 -30.01 -0.66
CA LEU A 434 -0.09 -31.10 0.15
C LEU A 434 -0.14 -32.43 -0.62
N GLU A 435 -1.27 -32.72 -1.27
CA GLU A 435 -1.49 -33.95 -2.04
C GLU A 435 -0.57 -34.03 -3.25
N SER A 436 -0.37 -32.93 -3.98
CA SER A 436 0.56 -32.87 -5.11
C SER A 436 2.04 -32.90 -4.68
N GLN A 437 2.33 -32.75 -3.39
CA GLN A 437 3.69 -32.70 -2.84
C GLN A 437 4.59 -31.64 -3.50
N GLU A 438 4.00 -30.49 -3.83
CA GLU A 438 4.68 -29.36 -4.49
C GLU A 438 4.81 -28.15 -3.56
N SER A 439 5.95 -27.47 -3.63
CA SER A 439 6.10 -26.15 -3.04
C SER A 439 5.31 -25.14 -3.88
N ARG A 440 4.34 -24.43 -3.29
CA ARG A 440 3.42 -23.55 -4.02
C ARG A 440 3.16 -22.22 -3.30
N THR A 441 2.66 -21.25 -4.06
CA THR A 441 1.99 -20.07 -3.51
C THR A 441 0.49 -20.24 -3.72
N VAL A 442 -0.25 -20.50 -2.64
CA VAL A 442 -1.71 -20.58 -2.67
C VAL A 442 -2.27 -19.18 -2.41
N ALA A 443 -2.61 -18.47 -3.48
CA ALA A 443 -3.13 -17.12 -3.42
C ALA A 443 -4.61 -17.09 -3.82
N LEU A 444 -5.50 -16.85 -2.86
CA LEU A 444 -6.95 -16.89 -3.07
C LEU A 444 -7.69 -15.75 -2.38
N PRO A 445 -8.66 -15.10 -3.06
CA PRO A 445 -8.99 -15.24 -4.48
C PRO A 445 -7.88 -14.78 -5.42
N TRP A 446 -8.14 -14.84 -6.73
CA TRP A 446 -7.21 -14.48 -7.81
C TRP A 446 -6.48 -13.14 -7.57
N TYR A 447 -7.10 -12.14 -6.95
CA TYR A 447 -6.45 -10.84 -6.69
C TYR A 447 -5.33 -10.91 -5.65
N ALA A 448 -5.35 -11.88 -4.73
CA ALA A 448 -4.27 -12.07 -3.76
C ALA A 448 -2.95 -12.38 -4.48
N ALA A 449 -3.00 -13.06 -5.63
CA ALA A 449 -1.81 -13.36 -6.45
C ALA A 449 -1.18 -12.10 -7.06
N TRP A 450 -1.99 -11.05 -7.30
CA TRP A 450 -1.54 -9.79 -7.90
C TRP A 450 -1.19 -8.72 -6.86
N THR A 451 -1.43 -8.99 -5.58
CA THR A 451 -1.10 -8.05 -4.49
C THR A 451 0.38 -7.61 -4.47
N PRO A 452 1.39 -8.48 -4.73
CA PRO A 452 2.78 -8.01 -4.75
C PRO A 452 3.06 -7.01 -5.88
N ALA A 453 2.33 -7.08 -7.01
CA ALA A 453 2.48 -6.13 -8.11
C ALA A 453 2.09 -4.71 -7.71
N LEU A 454 1.23 -4.52 -6.69
CA LEU A 454 0.90 -3.19 -6.18
C LEU A 454 2.15 -2.45 -5.69
N ARG A 455 3.17 -3.15 -5.19
CA ARG A 455 4.42 -2.52 -4.74
C ARG A 455 5.26 -1.92 -5.86
N LEU A 456 5.04 -2.34 -7.10
CA LEU A 456 5.71 -1.78 -8.28
C LEU A 456 5.12 -0.41 -8.67
N LEU A 457 3.91 -0.09 -8.19
CA LEU A 457 3.25 1.17 -8.48
C LEU A 457 3.83 2.33 -7.65
N PRO A 458 3.91 3.54 -8.21
CA PRO A 458 4.19 4.75 -7.43
C PRO A 458 3.22 4.91 -6.25
N SER A 459 3.66 5.58 -5.17
CA SER A 459 2.87 5.76 -3.94
C SER A 459 1.46 6.31 -4.22
N PHE A 460 1.34 7.39 -5.00
CA PHE A 460 0.04 7.99 -5.31
C PHE A 460 -0.94 7.02 -5.98
N ALA A 461 -0.45 6.09 -6.81
CA ALA A 461 -1.29 5.10 -7.48
C ALA A 461 -1.74 4.00 -6.51
N ARG A 462 -0.86 3.57 -5.60
CA ARG A 462 -1.22 2.66 -4.50
C ARG A 462 -2.26 3.29 -3.57
N ASP A 463 -2.06 4.55 -3.21
CA ASP A 463 -2.98 5.31 -2.36
C ASP A 463 -4.35 5.46 -3.03
N GLY A 464 -4.35 5.72 -4.34
CA GLY A 464 -5.57 5.73 -5.16
C GLY A 464 -6.31 4.39 -5.17
N VAL A 465 -5.60 3.27 -5.35
CA VAL A 465 -6.19 1.92 -5.28
C VAL A 465 -6.78 1.66 -3.88
N GLN A 466 -6.05 2.00 -2.81
CA GLN A 466 -6.56 1.84 -1.45
C GLN A 466 -7.81 2.70 -1.18
N ALA A 467 -7.83 3.94 -1.67
CA ALA A 467 -8.97 4.84 -1.55
C ALA A 467 -10.20 4.29 -2.30
N LEU A 468 -10.03 3.83 -3.55
CA LEU A 468 -11.09 3.24 -4.37
C LEU A 468 -11.69 1.98 -3.72
N LEU A 469 -10.85 1.12 -3.16
CA LEU A 469 -11.28 -0.09 -2.44
C LEU A 469 -11.86 0.21 -1.05
N GLY A 470 -11.80 1.47 -0.58
CA GLY A 470 -12.23 1.83 0.78
C GLY A 470 -11.45 1.10 1.88
N ALA A 471 -10.25 0.60 1.56
CA ALA A 471 -9.47 -0.27 2.46
C ALA A 471 -9.19 0.43 3.80
N ASN A 472 -8.88 1.73 3.76
CA ASN A 472 -8.57 2.53 4.95
C ASN A 472 -9.74 2.74 5.91
N HIS A 473 -10.98 2.52 5.44
CA HIS A 473 -12.19 2.66 6.25
C HIS A 473 -12.84 1.32 6.61
N SER A 474 -12.40 0.22 5.99
CA SER A 474 -12.96 -1.13 6.14
C SER A 474 -13.02 -1.61 7.61
N MET A 475 -12.09 -1.13 8.42
CA MET A 475 -11.94 -1.51 9.84
C MET A 475 -12.80 -0.70 10.81
N THR A 476 -13.39 0.40 10.36
CA THR A 476 -14.16 1.33 11.22
C THR A 476 -15.40 0.66 11.82
N THR A 477 -16.02 -0.28 11.09
CA THR A 477 -17.23 -1.00 11.53
C THR A 477 -16.92 -2.40 12.06
N ALA A 478 -15.66 -2.86 11.98
CA ALA A 478 -15.28 -4.18 12.42
C ALA A 478 -15.26 -4.25 13.96
N PRO A 479 -15.63 -5.39 14.57
CA PRO A 479 -15.40 -5.62 15.98
C PRO A 479 -13.90 -5.53 16.24
N LYS A 480 -13.57 -4.80 17.31
CA LYS A 480 -12.21 -4.64 17.83
C LYS A 480 -11.98 -5.65 18.95
N ALA A 481 -10.74 -6.12 19.10
CA ALA A 481 -10.41 -6.97 20.24
C ALA A 481 -10.64 -6.16 21.52
N ALA A 482 -11.32 -6.71 22.54
CA ALA A 482 -11.43 -5.99 23.79
C ALA A 482 -10.02 -5.87 24.42
N PRO A 483 -9.66 -4.73 25.02
CA PRO A 483 -8.42 -4.60 25.78
C PRO A 483 -8.37 -5.73 26.81
N ASP A 484 -7.23 -6.43 26.91
CA ASP A 484 -7.01 -7.55 27.83
C ASP A 484 -7.94 -8.78 27.65
N SER A 485 -8.65 -8.92 26.52
CA SER A 485 -9.44 -10.13 26.25
C SER A 485 -8.56 -11.35 25.98
N SER A 486 -8.86 -12.43 26.70
CA SER A 486 -8.24 -13.75 26.51
C SER A 486 -8.52 -14.26 25.10
N ALA A 487 -7.55 -14.17 24.18
CA ALA A 487 -7.34 -14.89 22.91
C ALA A 487 -8.52 -15.23 21.95
N ASP A 488 -9.78 -14.92 22.28
CA ASP A 488 -10.93 -15.65 21.77
C ASP A 488 -11.81 -14.86 20.80
N ALA A 489 -11.71 -13.53 20.76
CA ALA A 489 -12.66 -12.75 19.98
C ALA A 489 -12.33 -12.65 18.48
N LEU A 490 -11.04 -12.67 18.10
CA LEU A 490 -10.58 -12.37 16.73
C LEU A 490 -9.35 -13.21 16.32
N SER A 491 -9.46 -14.54 16.41
CA SER A 491 -8.43 -15.47 15.91
C SER A 491 -8.84 -16.16 14.61
N THR A 492 -7.87 -16.75 13.91
CA THR A 492 -8.12 -17.62 12.75
C THR A 492 -8.93 -18.86 13.08
#